data_AF-A0A0D0ATE7-F1
#
_entry.id   AF-A0A0D0ATE7-F1
#
_cell.length_a   1.000
_cell.length_b   1.000
_cell.length_c   1.000
_cell.angle_alpha   90.00
_cell.angle_beta   90.00
_cell.angle_gamma   90.00
#
_symmetry.space_group_name_H-M   'P 1'
#
loop_
_entity.id
_entity.type
_entity.pdbx_description
1 polymer ?
#
loop_
_entity_poly.entity_id
_entity_poly.type
_entity_poly.pdbx_seq_one_letter_code
_entity_poly.pdbx_strand_id
1 'polypeptide(L)'
;MRGIVHPQLARWLCPRTSICIAASFTPGSVSLSAHQLAVPGFEWGRKNVDNSANPPGFNPNMLERVQLLLSVRILGMTLTPEGKVWNYGIDLTQLWSANLSFAVTLDTPLLFWAEDHRPAAFLTFANLEQGDDSADVENSFA
;
A
#
# COMPACT_ATOMS: atom_id res chain seq x y z
N MET A 1 3.72 -10.63 14.73
CA MET A 1 3.60 -10.55 13.25
C MET A 1 3.39 -11.93 12.68
N ARG A 2 2.15 -12.39 12.60
CA ARG A 2 1.83 -13.53 11.74
C ARG A 2 1.71 -12.96 10.34
N GLY A 3 2.50 -13.49 9.40
CA GLY A 3 2.45 -13.09 8.01
C GLY A 3 1.00 -13.16 7.56
N ILE A 4 0.47 -12.02 7.13
CA ILE A 4 -0.82 -11.96 6.47
C ILE A 4 -0.62 -12.74 5.17
N VAL A 5 -0.93 -14.04 5.20
CA VAL A 5 -1.24 -14.79 3.99
C VAL A 5 -2.61 -14.30 3.57
N HIS A 6 -2.66 -13.09 3.02
CA HIS A 6 -3.87 -12.57 2.39
C HIS A 6 -4.26 -13.59 1.32
N PRO A 7 -5.50 -14.09 1.27
CA PRO A 7 -5.90 -15.10 0.29
C PRO A 7 -5.69 -14.64 -1.17
N GLN A 8 -5.54 -13.33 -1.41
CA GLN A 8 -5.16 -12.82 -2.73
C GLN A 8 -3.68 -13.04 -3.11
N LEU A 9 -2.77 -13.28 -2.17
CA LEU A 9 -1.37 -13.59 -2.49
C LEU A 9 -1.28 -14.86 -3.34
N ALA A 10 -2.07 -15.90 -3.05
CA ALA A 10 -2.09 -17.13 -3.84
C ALA A 10 -2.63 -16.94 -5.27
N ARG A 11 -3.34 -15.84 -5.56
CA ARG A 11 -3.86 -15.54 -6.91
C ARG A 11 -2.78 -14.98 -7.85
N TRP A 12 -1.77 -14.32 -7.30
CA TRP A 12 -0.71 -13.64 -8.06
C TRP A 12 0.66 -14.31 -7.94
N LEU A 13 0.87 -15.11 -6.90
CA LEU A 13 2.14 -15.75 -6.63
C LEU A 13 2.23 -17.11 -7.31
N CYS A 14 3.12 -17.23 -8.30
CA CYS A 14 3.59 -18.53 -8.75
C CYS A 14 4.55 -19.09 -7.66
N PRO A 15 4.34 -20.33 -7.16
CA PRO A 15 5.04 -20.88 -5.99
C PRO A 15 6.57 -20.91 -6.06
N ARG A 16 7.17 -20.66 -7.22
CA ARG A 16 8.63 -20.73 -7.43
C ARG A 16 9.29 -19.47 -7.98
N THR A 17 8.52 -18.45 -8.36
CA THR A 17 9.09 -17.24 -8.97
C THR A 17 8.75 -15.97 -8.21
N SER A 18 8.09 -16.10 -7.06
CA SER A 18 7.57 -14.97 -6.32
C SER A 18 7.81 -15.15 -4.83
N ILE A 19 8.08 -14.03 -4.16
CA ILE A 19 8.36 -13.97 -2.73
C ILE A 19 7.50 -12.87 -2.11
N CYS A 20 7.13 -13.07 -0.86
CA CYS A 20 6.50 -12.05 -0.02
C CYS A 20 7.56 -11.47 0.92
N ILE A 21 7.82 -10.18 0.81
CA ILE A 21 8.68 -9.45 1.73
C ILE A 21 7.78 -8.75 2.75
N ALA A 22 7.97 -9.09 4.03
CA ALA A 22 7.30 -8.44 5.15
C ALA A 22 8.25 -7.41 5.78
N ALA A 23 7.88 -6.14 5.69
CA ALA A 23 8.51 -5.05 6.42
C ALA A 23 7.78 -4.82 7.75
N SER A 24 8.53 -4.95 8.84
CA SER A 24 8.01 -4.95 10.20
C SER A 24 8.58 -3.77 10.97
N PHE A 25 7.72 -2.85 11.40
CA PHE A 25 8.14 -1.74 12.24
C PHE A 25 8.38 -2.22 13.68
N THR A 26 9.64 -2.12 14.09
CA THR A 26 10.08 -2.32 15.47
C THR A 26 10.42 -0.95 16.07
N PRO A 27 10.38 -0.76 17.40
CA PRO A 27 10.72 0.54 17.98
C PRO A 27 12.09 1.04 17.48
N GLY A 28 12.10 2.19 16.80
CA GLY A 28 13.30 2.80 16.23
C GLY A 28 13.98 2.03 15.08
N SER A 29 13.36 1.00 14.51
CA SER A 29 13.98 0.15 13.50
C SER A 29 12.96 -0.52 12.57
N VAL A 30 13.46 -1.13 11.50
CA VAL A 30 12.64 -1.96 10.59
C VAL A 30 13.29 -3.33 10.46
N SER A 31 12.51 -4.38 10.69
CA SER A 31 12.90 -5.76 10.43
C SER A 31 12.31 -6.24 9.11
N LEU A 32 13.15 -6.77 8.22
CA LEU A 32 12.71 -7.36 6.95
C LEU A 32 12.77 -8.89 7.04
N SER A 33 11.75 -9.56 6.51
CA SER A 33 11.75 -11.01 6.33
C SER A 33 11.14 -11.37 4.97
N ALA A 34 11.72 -12.37 4.31
CA ALA A 34 11.24 -12.84 3.02
C ALA A 34 10.76 -14.29 3.12
N HIS A 35 9.61 -14.57 2.51
CA HIS A 35 8.98 -15.88 2.53
C HIS A 35 8.54 -16.27 1.12
N GLN A 36 8.66 -17.55 0.79
CA GLN A 36 8.08 -18.16 -0.40
C GLN A 36 6.92 -19.06 -0.01
N LEU A 37 5.98 -19.24 -0.94
CA LEU A 37 4.81 -20.08 -0.72
C LEU A 37 5.14 -21.53 -1.10
N ALA A 38 4.99 -22.46 -0.15
CA ALA A 38 5.12 -23.89 -0.44
C ALA A 38 3.93 -24.36 -1.28
N VAL A 39 4.09 -25.46 -2.03
CA VAL A 39 3.02 -26.02 -2.88
C VAL A 39 1.71 -26.27 -2.09
N PRO A 40 1.73 -26.86 -0.87
CA PRO A 40 0.51 -27.02 -0.08
C PRO A 40 -0.14 -25.69 0.32
N GLY A 41 0.68 -24.66 0.58
CA GLY A 41 0.21 -23.32 0.90
C GLY A 41 -0.49 -22.63 -0.28
N PHE A 42 0.02 -22.85 -1.49
CA PHE A 42 -0.63 -22.38 -2.72
C PHE A 42 -1.98 -23.05 -2.96
N GLU A 43 -2.03 -24.38 -2.81
CA GLU A 43 -3.29 -25.13 -3.00
C GLU A 43 -4.36 -24.79 -1.97
N TRP A 44 -3.96 -24.53 -0.72
CA TRP A 44 -4.85 -24.06 0.32
C TRP A 44 -5.29 -22.62 0.08
N GLY A 45 -4.33 -21.71 -0.19
CA GLY A 45 -4.59 -20.28 -0.36
C GLY A 45 -5.54 -19.96 -1.51
N ARG A 46 -5.48 -20.68 -2.64
CA ARG A 46 -6.40 -20.47 -3.77
C ARG A 46 -7.85 -20.89 -3.49
N LYS A 47 -8.07 -21.80 -2.51
CA LYS A 47 -9.39 -22.30 -2.13
C LYS A 47 -9.97 -21.54 -0.94
N ASN A 48 -9.12 -20.90 -0.15
CA ASN A 48 -9.53 -20.20 1.04
C ASN A 48 -10.28 -18.90 0.69
N VAL A 49 -11.51 -18.80 1.16
CA VAL A 49 -12.35 -17.59 1.04
C VAL A 49 -12.54 -16.88 2.38
N ASP A 50 -12.12 -17.51 3.48
CA ASP A 50 -12.23 -16.95 4.82
C ASP A 50 -11.06 -16.00 5.11
N ASN A 51 -11.39 -14.75 5.45
CA ASN A 51 -10.44 -13.70 5.81
C ASN A 51 -10.29 -13.54 7.33
N SER A 52 -10.85 -14.46 8.12
CA SER A 52 -10.69 -14.45 9.57
C SER A 52 -9.22 -14.57 9.98
N ALA A 53 -8.91 -14.20 11.23
CA ALA A 53 -7.54 -14.26 11.75
C ALA A 53 -6.97 -15.68 11.87
N ASN A 54 -7.85 -16.70 11.96
CA ASN A 54 -7.47 -18.10 12.07
C ASN A 54 -8.33 -18.94 11.12
N PRO A 55 -8.09 -18.84 9.80
CA PRO A 55 -8.88 -19.56 8.82
C PRO A 55 -8.63 -21.07 8.96
N PRO A 56 -9.66 -21.91 8.77
CA PRO A 56 -9.57 -23.35 8.98
C PRO A 56 -8.55 -24.00 8.04
N GLY A 57 -7.77 -24.94 8.60
CA GLY A 57 -6.75 -25.69 7.85
C GLY A 57 -5.44 -24.94 7.60
N PHE A 58 -5.30 -23.70 8.08
CA PHE A 58 -4.02 -22.99 8.04
C PHE A 58 -2.94 -23.75 8.83
N ASN A 59 -1.76 -23.89 8.23
CA ASN A 59 -0.59 -24.51 8.85
C ASN A 59 0.65 -23.63 8.61
N PRO A 60 1.47 -23.36 9.64
CA PRO A 60 2.73 -22.61 9.48
C PRO A 60 3.68 -23.14 8.40
N ASN A 61 3.66 -24.44 8.12
CA ASN A 61 4.48 -25.09 7.08
C ASN A 61 4.05 -24.74 5.63
N MET A 62 3.03 -23.90 5.46
CA MET A 62 2.60 -23.39 4.15
C MET A 62 3.54 -22.30 3.60
N LEU A 63 4.41 -21.74 4.44
CA LEU A 63 5.39 -20.73 4.07
C LEU A 63 6.80 -21.21 4.43
N GLU A 64 7.75 -20.90 3.56
CA GLU A 64 9.16 -21.18 3.78
C GLU A 64 9.95 -19.87 3.78
N ARG A 65 10.91 -19.73 4.70
CA ARG A 65 11.76 -18.54 4.76
C ARG A 65 12.84 -18.62 3.68
N VAL A 66 13.08 -17.50 3.00
CA VAL A 66 14.12 -17.39 1.97
C VAL A 66 15.17 -16.35 2.33
N GLN A 67 16.33 -16.44 1.68
CA GLN A 67 17.43 -15.50 1.89
C GLN A 67 17.11 -14.14 1.27
N LEU A 68 17.33 -13.08 2.04
CA LEU A 68 17.19 -11.68 1.62
C LEU A 68 18.48 -10.94 1.98
N LEU A 69 19.06 -10.23 1.01
CA LEU A 69 20.25 -9.41 1.19
C LEU A 69 19.98 -7.97 0.74
N LEU A 70 20.48 -7.00 1.50
CA LEU A 70 20.45 -5.59 1.13
C LEU A 70 21.75 -5.23 0.41
N SER A 71 21.65 -4.46 -0.66
CA SER A 71 22.79 -4.03 -1.46
C SER A 71 22.76 -2.51 -1.63
N VAL A 72 23.91 -1.88 -1.41
CA VAL A 72 24.15 -0.45 -1.71
C VAL A 72 24.75 -0.26 -3.11
N ARG A 73 25.02 -1.35 -3.84
CA ARG A 73 25.67 -1.32 -5.16
C ARG A 73 24.69 -1.24 -6.32
N ILE A 74 23.43 -1.58 -6.07
CA ILE A 74 22.39 -1.65 -7.09
C ILE A 74 21.31 -0.64 -6.69
N LEU A 75 21.05 0.30 -7.60
CA LEU A 75 19.97 1.28 -7.44
C LEU A 75 18.73 0.75 -8.15
N GLY A 76 17.66 0.59 -7.38
CA GLY A 76 16.34 0.29 -7.93
C GLY A 76 15.67 1.54 -8.50
N MET A 77 14.54 1.33 -9.15
CA MET A 77 13.66 2.39 -9.63
C MET A 77 12.22 2.09 -9.21
N THR A 78 11.40 3.12 -9.11
CA THR A 78 9.98 3.02 -8.76
C THR A 78 9.11 3.33 -9.95
N LEU A 79 7.99 2.62 -10.04
CA LEU A 79 6.90 2.93 -10.97
C LEU A 79 5.73 3.46 -10.14
N THR A 80 5.17 4.57 -10.58
CA THR A 80 4.07 5.27 -9.90
C THR A 80 2.90 5.36 -10.87
N PRO A 81 1.63 5.26 -10.42
CA PRO A 81 0.48 5.45 -11.30
C PRO A 81 0.51 6.84 -11.96
N GLU A 82 0.00 6.92 -13.19
CA GLU A 82 -0.27 8.23 -13.81
C GLU A 82 -1.24 9.02 -12.94
N GLY A 83 -0.94 10.31 -12.69
CA GLY A 83 -1.64 11.12 -11.70
C GLY A 83 -1.13 10.96 -10.26
N LYS A 84 -0.08 10.15 -10.03
CA LYS A 84 0.70 10.00 -8.79
C LYS A 84 -0.02 9.43 -7.56
N VAL A 85 -1.36 9.43 -7.56
CA VAL A 85 -2.20 8.90 -6.50
C VAL A 85 -2.14 7.38 -6.50
N TRP A 86 -1.51 6.81 -5.46
CA TRP A 86 -1.49 5.37 -5.22
C TRP A 86 -2.27 4.98 -3.96
N ASN A 87 -2.47 5.92 -3.03
CA ASN A 87 -3.16 5.67 -1.77
C ASN A 87 -4.65 6.02 -1.86
N TYR A 88 -5.50 4.99 -1.91
CA TYR A 88 -6.96 5.15 -1.90
C TYR A 88 -7.58 4.98 -0.50
N GLY A 89 -6.80 4.66 0.53
CA GLY A 89 -7.31 4.28 1.85
C GLY A 89 -7.65 5.45 2.79
N ILE A 90 -7.38 6.70 2.38
CA ILE A 90 -7.67 7.90 3.18
C ILE A 90 -9.01 8.49 2.70
N ASP A 91 -8.98 9.47 1.78
CA ASP A 91 -10.20 10.19 1.35
C ASP A 91 -10.78 9.67 0.03
N LEU A 92 -10.04 8.82 -0.69
CA LEU A 92 -10.38 8.39 -2.05
C LEU A 92 -11.01 6.99 -2.08
N THR A 93 -11.44 6.45 -0.94
CA THR A 93 -11.95 5.07 -0.82
C THR A 93 -13.12 4.80 -1.78
N GLN A 94 -13.98 5.79 -2.01
CA GLN A 94 -15.14 5.67 -2.91
C GLN A 94 -14.75 5.55 -4.40
N LEU A 95 -13.55 5.98 -4.78
CA LEU A 95 -13.02 5.88 -6.14
C LEU A 95 -12.32 4.54 -6.40
N TRP A 96 -12.06 3.76 -5.34
CA TRP A 96 -11.38 2.48 -5.49
C TRP A 96 -12.31 1.38 -6.00
N SER A 97 -11.81 0.57 -6.93
CA SER A 97 -12.48 -0.63 -7.42
C SER A 97 -11.45 -1.71 -7.72
N ALA A 98 -11.81 -2.97 -7.48
CA ALA A 98 -10.94 -4.12 -7.77
C ALA A 98 -10.60 -4.26 -9.27
N ASN A 99 -11.42 -3.67 -10.15
CA ASN A 99 -11.23 -3.69 -11.61
C ASN A 99 -10.72 -2.33 -12.16
N LEU A 100 -10.23 -1.44 -11.30
CA LEU A 100 -9.72 -0.13 -11.72
C LEU A 100 -8.46 -0.32 -12.58
N SER A 101 -8.51 0.13 -13.84
CA SER A 101 -7.35 0.16 -14.74
C SER A 101 -6.53 1.43 -14.51
N PHE A 102 -5.21 1.31 -14.48
CA PHE A 102 -4.30 2.44 -14.37
C PHE A 102 -3.09 2.24 -15.27
N ALA A 103 -2.54 3.35 -15.75
CA ALA A 103 -1.23 3.40 -16.41
C ALA A 103 -0.15 3.75 -15.37
N VAL A 104 1.10 3.43 -15.68
CA VAL A 104 2.25 3.67 -14.78
C VAL A 104 3.34 4.45 -15.51
N THR A 105 4.05 5.28 -14.77
CA THR A 105 5.21 6.03 -15.24
C THR A 105 6.40 5.85 -14.31
N LEU A 106 7.61 6.09 -14.83
CA LEU A 106 8.85 6.07 -14.05
C LEU A 106 8.95 7.38 -13.25
N ASP A 107 8.55 7.32 -11.99
CA ASP A 107 8.57 8.48 -11.09
C ASP A 107 8.69 8.03 -9.61
N THR A 108 8.99 8.97 -8.74
CA THR A 108 9.05 8.78 -7.28
C THR A 108 7.64 8.83 -6.69
N PRO A 109 7.23 7.82 -5.88
CA PRO A 109 5.90 7.81 -5.29
C PRO A 109 5.72 8.92 -4.28
N LEU A 110 4.51 9.50 -4.23
CA LEU A 110 4.13 10.47 -3.22
C LEU A 110 4.17 9.85 -1.81
N LEU A 111 4.43 10.69 -0.80
CA LEU A 111 4.37 10.28 0.60
C LEU A 111 2.94 9.85 0.98
N PHE A 112 2.81 9.00 2.00
CA PHE A 112 1.51 8.48 2.46
C PHE A 112 0.48 9.60 2.71
N TRP A 113 0.94 10.71 3.30
CA TRP A 113 0.16 11.89 3.69
C TRP A 113 0.27 13.06 2.69
N ALA A 114 0.59 12.80 1.42
CA ALA A 114 0.57 13.84 0.40
C ALA A 114 -0.84 14.42 0.20
N GLU A 115 -0.93 15.68 -0.23
CA GLU A 115 -2.21 16.37 -0.43
C GLU A 115 -3.12 15.68 -1.44
N ASP A 116 -2.54 15.16 -2.53
CA ASP A 116 -3.25 14.44 -3.59
C ASP A 116 -3.99 13.19 -3.07
N HIS A 117 -3.50 12.56 -1.99
CA HIS A 117 -4.14 11.40 -1.38
C HIS A 117 -5.31 11.77 -0.44
N ARG A 118 -5.42 13.05 -0.07
CA ARG A 118 -6.40 13.55 0.91
C ARG A 118 -7.01 14.91 0.53
N PRO A 119 -7.62 15.03 -0.67
CA PRO A 119 -8.13 16.32 -1.15
C PRO A 119 -9.28 16.88 -0.29
N ALA A 120 -10.07 16.02 0.37
CA ALA A 120 -11.19 16.47 1.20
C ALA A 120 -10.71 17.33 2.39
N ALA A 121 -9.53 17.02 2.94
CA ALA A 121 -8.91 17.82 4.00
C ALA A 121 -8.65 19.29 3.58
N PHE A 122 -8.47 19.56 2.28
CA PHE A 122 -8.18 20.90 1.77
C PHE A 122 -9.40 21.60 1.17
N LEU A 123 -10.34 20.84 0.58
CA LEU A 123 -11.58 21.38 0.02
C LEU A 123 -12.57 21.86 1.10
N THR A 124 -12.41 21.41 2.35
CA THR A 124 -13.31 21.80 3.45
C THR A 124 -13.23 23.31 3.75
N PHE A 125 -12.05 23.92 3.62
CA PHE A 125 -11.85 25.35 3.93
C PHE A 125 -12.33 26.29 2.82
N ALA A 126 -12.26 25.85 1.56
CA ALA A 126 -12.72 26.64 0.41
C ALA A 126 -14.22 26.99 0.48
N ASN A 127 -15.01 26.20 1.21
CA ASN A 127 -16.45 26.47 1.39
C ASN A 127 -16.74 27.54 2.46
N LEU A 128 -15.79 27.86 3.33
CA LEU A 128 -16.00 28.86 4.40
C LEU A 128 -15.83 30.30 3.91
N GLU A 129 -15.14 30.53 2.79
CA GLU A 129 -14.81 31.84 2.25
C GLU A 129 -15.98 32.51 1.48
N GLN A 130 -17.17 31.89 1.45
CA GLN A 130 -18.38 32.47 0.83
C GLN A 130 -19.09 33.52 1.70
N GLY A 131 -18.55 33.83 2.89
CA GLY A 131 -19.05 34.92 3.74
C GLY A 131 -18.39 36.25 3.39
N ASP A 132 -19.20 37.25 3.03
CA ASP A 132 -18.78 38.62 2.68
C ASP A 132 -18.38 39.48 3.91
N ASP A 133 -17.79 38.86 4.95
CA ASP A 133 -17.27 39.59 6.11
C ASP A 133 -15.82 40.00 5.84
N SER A 134 -15.64 40.91 4.89
CA SER A 134 -14.35 41.57 4.68
C SER A 134 -14.18 42.71 5.69
N ALA A 135 -13.11 42.63 6.48
CA ALA A 135 -12.62 43.77 7.26
C ALA A 135 -11.69 44.60 6.38
N ASP A 136 -11.71 45.94 6.51
CA ASP A 136 -10.74 46.79 5.84
C ASP A 136 -9.32 46.43 6.30
N VAL A 137 -8.53 45.83 5.40
CA VAL A 137 -7.12 45.49 5.62
C VAL A 137 -6.27 46.34 4.69
N GLU A 138 -5.57 47.33 5.24
CA GLU A 138 -4.53 48.03 4.49
C GLU A 138 -3.35 47.08 4.24
N ASN A 139 -3.05 46.83 2.96
CA ASN A 139 -1.85 46.11 2.55
C ASN A 139 -0.88 47.07 1.85
N SER A 140 -0.06 47.77 2.63
CA SER A 140 0.93 48.73 2.12
C SER A 140 2.13 48.09 1.41
N PHE A 141 2.15 46.76 1.26
CA PHE A 141 3.24 45.99 0.65
C PHE A 141 2.82 45.23 -0.63
N ALA A 142 1.58 45.39 -1.08
CA ALA A 142 1.12 44.91 -2.38
C ALA A 142 1.47 45.90 -3.50
#